data_AF-A0AA39NB51-F1
#
_entry.id   AF-A0AA39NB51-F1
#
_cell.length_a   1.000
_cell.length_b   1.000
_cell.length_c   1.000
_cell.angle_alpha   90.00
_cell.angle_beta   90.00
_cell.angle_gamma   90.00
#
_symmetry.space_group_name_H-M   'P 1'
#
loop_
_entity.id
_entity.type
_entity.pdbx_description
1 polymer ?
#
loop_
_entity_poly.entity_id
_entity_poly.type
_entity_poly.pdbx_seq_one_letter_code
_entity_poly.pdbx_strand_id
1 'polypeptide(L)' 'MPRYGGSFRERQWTPQAPWSVGEYCWYQFAQNGRPVIVRYRCLVAHISATNSPPWSSPQLWSQV' A
#
# COMPACT_ATOMS: atom_id res chain seq x y z
N MET A 1 17.12 -26.20 -2.91
CA MET A 1 15.80 -25.94 -3.54
C MET A 1 14.71 -26.46 -2.61
N PRO A 2 13.48 -25.91 -2.54
CA PRO A 2 12.97 -24.61 -2.99
C PRO A 2 12.15 -23.87 -1.89
N ARG A 3 11.86 -22.58 -2.06
CA ARG A 3 10.54 -21.99 -1.73
C ARG A 3 10.37 -20.68 -2.51
N TYR A 4 10.06 -20.83 -3.80
CA TYR A 4 9.23 -19.86 -4.50
C TYR A 4 7.92 -19.74 -3.72
N GLY A 5 7.75 -18.61 -3.06
CA GLY A 5 6.61 -18.35 -2.20
C GLY A 5 6.78 -16.98 -1.58
N GLY A 6 7.17 -15.99 -2.39
CA GLY A 6 7.04 -14.59 -2.03
C GLY A 6 5.56 -14.32 -1.88
N SER A 7 5.04 -14.61 -0.69
CA SER A 7 3.70 -14.21 -0.28
C SER A 7 3.64 -12.72 -0.55
N PHE A 8 2.90 -12.32 -1.57
CA PHE A 8 2.60 -10.92 -1.83
C PHE A 8 1.87 -10.43 -0.59
N ARG A 9 2.64 -9.90 0.38
CA ARG A 9 2.14 -9.43 1.67
C ARG A 9 1.40 -8.14 1.43
N GLU A 10 0.21 -8.27 0.85
CA GLU A 10 -0.75 -7.20 0.80
C GLU A 10 -1.26 -6.96 2.22
N ARG A 11 -1.14 -5.73 2.70
CA ARG A 11 -1.63 -5.36 4.03
C ARG A 11 -2.33 -4.00 3.97
N GLN A 12 -3.16 -3.71 4.96
CA GLN A 12 -3.79 -2.41 5.07
C GLN A 12 -2.71 -1.32 5.20
N TRP A 13 -2.89 -0.21 4.49
CA TRP A 13 -2.02 0.94 4.72
C TRP A 13 -2.20 1.44 6.15
N THR A 14 -1.09 1.58 6.86
CA THR A 14 -1.03 2.12 8.22
C THR A 14 0.07 3.19 8.29
N PRO A 15 -0.12 4.24 9.10
CA PRO A 15 0.94 5.21 9.36
C PRO A 15 2.07 4.57 10.15
N GLN A 16 3.29 5.10 9.99
CA GLN A 16 4.53 4.67 10.66
C GLN A 16 4.95 3.24 10.33
N ALA A 17 4.39 2.64 9.28
CA ALA A 17 4.76 1.31 8.82
C ALA A 17 5.92 1.40 7.81
N PRO A 18 6.94 0.52 7.92
CA PRO A 18 8.02 0.46 6.94
C PRO A 18 7.57 -0.29 5.68
N TRP A 19 7.73 0.31 4.51
CA TRP A 19 7.36 -0.25 3.22
C TRP A 19 8.59 -0.46 2.33
N SER A 20 8.64 -1.61 1.67
CA SER A 20 9.68 -1.94 0.70
C SER A 20 9.18 -1.72 -0.73
N VAL A 21 10.10 -1.46 -1.65
CA VAL A 21 9.78 -1.34 -3.09
C VAL A 21 9.09 -2.61 -3.57
N GLY A 22 7.94 -2.46 -4.22
CA GLY A 22 7.15 -3.56 -4.75
C GLY A 22 6.18 -4.20 -3.76
N GLU A 23 6.14 -3.80 -2.49
CA GLU A 23 5.06 -4.20 -1.59
C GLU A 23 3.72 -3.57 -2.00
N TYR A 24 2.65 -4.25 -1.65
CA TYR A 24 1.29 -3.81 -1.95
C TYR A 24 0.58 -3.42 -0.66
N CYS A 25 -0.12 -2.29 -0.69
CA CYS A 25 -1.03 -1.90 0.38
C CYS A 25 -2.44 -1.70 -0.16
N TRP A 26 -3.44 -1.95 0.67
CA TRP A 26 -4.82 -1.59 0.37
C TRP A 26 -5.36 -0.54 1.34
N TYR A 27 -6.29 0.26 0.87
CA TYR A 27 -7.02 1.22 1.68
C TYR A 27 -8.51 1.15 1.35
N GLN A 28 -9.34 1.20 2.38
CA GLN A 28 -10.79 1.15 2.25
C GLN A 28 -11.36 2.56 2.37
N PHE A 29 -11.99 3.04 1.30
CA PHE A 29 -12.74 4.28 1.27
C PHE A 29 -14.23 4.00 1.43
N ALA A 30 -14.98 4.93 2.01
CA ALA A 30 -16.43 4.93 1.92
C ALA A 30 -16.84 5.80 0.74
N GLN A 31 -17.36 5.19 -0.33
CA GLN A 31 -17.89 5.91 -1.49
C GLN A 31 -19.39 5.61 -1.62
N ASN A 32 -20.23 6.65 -1.54
CA ASN A 32 -21.69 6.51 -1.60
C ASN A 32 -22.27 5.48 -0.62
N GLY A 33 -21.75 5.46 0.62
CA GLY A 33 -22.18 4.52 1.66
C GLY A 33 -21.70 3.08 1.45
N ARG A 34 -20.87 2.81 0.44
CA ARG A 34 -20.29 1.48 0.18
C ARG A 34 -18.78 1.49 0.43
N PRO A 35 -18.23 0.44 1.03
CA PRO A 35 -16.79 0.28 1.16
C PRO A 35 -16.19 -0.04 -0.21
N VAL A 36 -15.23 0.78 -0.65
CA VAL A 36 -14.44 0.58 -1.86
C VAL A 36 -13.00 0.36 -1.44
N ILE A 37 -12.41 -0.75 -1.85
CA ILE A 37 -11.01 -1.08 -1.58
C ILE A 37 -10.18 -0.65 -2.78
N VAL A 38 -9.16 0.16 -2.55
CA VAL A 38 -8.19 0.58 -3.57
C VAL A 38 -6.82 0.04 -3.18
N ARG A 39 -6.08 -0.45 -4.17
CA ARG A 39 -4.76 -1.05 -4.01
C ARG A 39 -3.69 -0.13 -4.55
N TYR A 40 -2.55 -0.13 -3.87
CA TYR A 40 -1.38 0.64 -4.24
C TYR A 40 -0.13 -0.21 -4.12
N ARG A 41 0.81 0.01 -5.02
CA ARG A 41 2.14 -0.58 -5.02
C ARG A 41 3.16 0.47 -4.59
N CYS A 42 4.00 0.11 -3.63
CA CYS A 42 5.10 0.95 -3.16
C CYS A 42 6.19 1.06 -4.25
N LEU A 43 6.54 2.28 -4.64
CA LEU A 43 7.55 2.57 -5.66
C LEU A 43 8.93 2.82 -5.07
N VAL A 44 8.98 3.36 -3.85
CA VAL A 44 10.22 3.78 -3.16
C VAL A 44 10.17 3.28 -1.72
N ALA A 45 11.23 2.63 -1.24
CA ALA A 45 11.28 2.18 0.15
C ALA A 45 11.25 3.38 1.11
N HIS A 46 10.30 3.38 2.05
CA HIS A 46 10.09 4.48 3.00
C HIS A 46 9.32 4.01 4.23
N ILE A 47 9.23 4.86 5.25
CA ILE A 47 8.28 4.70 6.36
C ILE A 47 7.09 5.61 6.06
N SER A 48 5.86 5.07 6.06
CA SER A 48 4.66 5.87 5.81
C SER A 48 4.50 6.94 6.88
N ALA A 49 4.32 8.20 6.48
CA ALA A 49 3.97 9.26 7.42
C ALA A 49 2.44 9.36 7.54
N THR A 50 1.95 9.83 8.69
CA THR A 50 0.52 10.08 8.93
C THR A 50 -0.09 10.98 7.85
N ASN A 51 0.69 11.91 7.32
CA ASN A 51 0.26 12.90 6.32
C ASN A 51 0.66 12.52 4.88
N SER A 52 1.13 11.29 4.63
CA SER A 52 1.49 10.83 3.28
C SER A 52 0.73 9.55 2.89
N PRO A 53 -0.62 9.57 2.90
CA PRO A 53 -1.38 8.41 2.49
C PRO A 53 -1.18 8.08 0.99
N PRO A 54 -1.45 6.83 0.56
CA PRO A 54 -1.09 6.36 -0.78
C PRO A 54 -1.73 7.17 -1.91
N TRP A 55 -2.96 7.63 -1.73
CA TRP A 55 -3.69 8.45 -2.71
C TRP A 55 -3.15 9.88 -2.85
N SER A 56 -2.38 10.37 -1.88
CA SER A 56 -1.84 11.74 -1.87
C SER A 56 -0.37 11.80 -2.27
N SER A 57 0.28 10.65 -2.44
CA SER A 57 1.74 10.52 -2.58
C SER A 57 2.11 9.70 -3.82
N PRO A 58 1.85 10.22 -5.03
CA PRO A 58 2.07 9.49 -6.29
C PRO A 58 3.56 9.16 -6.55
N GLN A 59 4.47 9.92 -5.95
CA GLN A 59 5.92 9.64 -5.99
C GLN A 59 6.33 8.39 -5.17
N LEU A 60 5.51 7.98 -4.19
CA LEU A 60 5.78 6.84 -3.32
C LEU A 60 4.92 5.63 -3.68
N TRP A 61 3.75 5.86 -4.29
CA TRP A 61 2.71 4.87 -4.50
C TRP A 61 2.15 4.94 -5.92
N SER A 62 1.99 3.78 -6.55
CA SER A 62 1.23 3.62 -7.80
C SER A 62 -0.07 2.90 -7.51
N GLN A 63 -1.20 3.45 -7.95
CA GLN A 63 -2.47 2.71 -7.93
C GLN A 63 -2.39 1.49 -8.87
N VAL A 64 -3.02 0.38 -8.46
CA VAL A 64 -3.10 -0.89 -9.21
C VAL A 64 -4.54 -1.14 -9.63
#